data_AF-A0A2S9YKG3-F1
#
_entry.id   AF-A0A2S9YKG3-F1
#
_cell.length_a   1.000
_cell.length_b   1.000
_cell.length_c   1.000
_cell.angle_alpha   90.00
_cell.angle_beta   90.00
_cell.angle_gamma   90.00
#
_symmetry.space_group_name_H-M   'P 1'
#
loop_
_entity.id
_entity.type
_entity.pdbx_description
1 polymer ?
#
loop_
_entity_poly.entity_id
_entity_poly.type
_entity_poly.pdbx_seq_one_letter_code
_entity_poly.pdbx_strand_id
1 'polypeptide(L)'
;MRVGAAALLGLVLILVAGACHPPPTPVLAPAAAEPTLEQLYTEGRHGEVVLLATAIIDEHPGRRETVAHARFFRAMSWLAQDRRIERARGELELRALELDYADCVWGQIAGAYASKLFRVDALQSALLELTLELRELEGQISTLEHELAEVEANGEQRDAKLAAVERERDQLRAQLDAAQAGAKLAESRIVALEEELAALKQVDMQREP
;
A
#
# COMPACT_ATOMS: atom_id res chain seq x y z
N MET A 1 47.39 -34.42 62.16
CA MET A 1 47.64 -35.69 62.88
C MET A 1 48.38 -36.64 61.96
N ARG A 2 49.47 -37.22 62.48
CA ARG A 2 50.07 -38.55 62.26
C ARG A 2 50.07 -39.18 60.84
N VAL A 3 51.27 -39.32 60.24
CA VAL A 3 52.04 -40.59 60.05
C VAL A 3 51.46 -41.41 58.87
N GLY A 4 52.16 -41.69 57.77
CA GLY A 4 53.35 -42.57 57.67
C GLY A 4 52.92 -44.05 57.63
N ALA A 5 53.59 -45.02 57.02
CA ALA A 5 54.74 -45.08 56.10
C ALA A 5 54.87 -46.54 55.60
N ALA A 6 55.52 -46.79 54.44
CA ALA A 6 55.79 -48.13 53.88
C ALA A 6 54.52 -49.00 53.60
N ALA A 7 54.51 -50.11 52.86
CA ALA A 7 55.50 -50.86 52.07
C ALA A 7 54.73 -51.53 50.88
N LEU A 8 55.27 -52.35 49.97
CA LEU A 8 56.60 -52.97 49.80
C LEU A 8 56.87 -53.20 48.28
N LEU A 9 58.07 -53.67 47.95
CA LEU A 9 58.54 -54.17 46.66
C LEU A 9 57.81 -55.44 46.16
N GLY A 10 57.64 -55.53 44.83
CA GLY A 10 57.21 -56.75 44.12
C GLY A 10 57.76 -56.76 42.69
N LEU A 11 59.01 -57.19 42.51
CA LEU A 11 59.70 -57.26 41.22
C LEU A 11 59.46 -58.62 40.56
N VAL A 12 58.91 -58.62 39.35
CA VAL A 12 58.91 -59.78 38.44
C VAL A 12 59.30 -59.32 37.04
N LEU A 13 60.48 -59.76 36.58
CA LEU A 13 60.89 -59.64 35.18
C LEU A 13 60.23 -60.74 34.35
N ILE A 14 59.62 -60.38 33.21
CA ILE A 14 59.53 -61.25 32.04
C ILE A 14 59.86 -60.41 30.80
N LEU A 15 60.94 -60.77 30.09
CA LEU A 15 61.22 -60.28 28.74
C LEU A 15 60.30 -60.99 27.74
N VAL A 16 59.66 -60.24 26.85
CA VAL A 16 59.45 -60.65 25.46
C VAL A 16 59.70 -59.43 24.56
N ALA A 17 60.58 -59.58 23.57
CA ALA A 17 60.83 -58.55 22.56
C ALA A 17 59.84 -58.71 21.39
N GLY A 18 59.39 -57.60 20.79
CA GLY A 18 58.58 -57.66 19.58
C GLY A 18 58.03 -56.32 19.11
N ALA A 19 58.43 -55.90 17.90
CA ALA A 19 57.84 -54.82 17.10
C ALA A 19 57.82 -53.40 17.71
N CYS A 20 58.85 -52.61 17.41
CA CYS A 20 58.69 -51.15 17.31
C CYS A 20 57.65 -50.83 16.23
N HIS A 21 56.43 -50.45 16.61
CA HIS A 21 55.54 -49.74 15.70
C HIS A 21 56.06 -48.31 15.51
N PRO A 22 56.21 -47.81 14.27
CA PRO A 22 56.38 -46.38 14.05
C PRO A 22 55.11 -45.65 14.53
N PRO A 23 55.22 -44.39 14.99
CA PRO A 23 54.05 -43.60 15.33
C PRO A 23 53.14 -43.45 14.09
N PRO A 24 51.81 -43.45 14.25
CA PRO A 24 50.91 -43.25 13.12
C PRO A 24 51.19 -41.89 12.50
N THR A 25 51.59 -41.89 11.22
CA THR A 25 51.67 -40.67 10.42
C THR A 25 50.32 -39.98 10.45
N PRO A 26 50.24 -38.67 10.73
CA PRO A 26 48.99 -37.95 10.63
C PRO A 26 48.50 -38.06 9.18
N VAL A 27 47.35 -38.70 9.01
CA VAL A 27 46.64 -38.68 7.72
C VAL A 27 46.34 -37.22 7.43
N LEU A 28 46.96 -36.67 6.38
CA LEU A 28 46.53 -35.37 5.86
C LEU A 28 45.03 -35.49 5.59
N ALA A 29 44.23 -34.65 6.25
CA ALA A 29 42.86 -34.45 5.81
C ALA A 29 42.90 -34.10 4.31
N PRO A 30 42.00 -34.66 3.48
CA PRO A 30 41.92 -34.24 2.09
C PRO A 30 41.78 -32.73 2.08
N ALA A 31 42.61 -32.04 1.29
CA ALA A 31 42.52 -30.59 1.15
C ALA A 31 41.07 -30.25 0.82
N ALA A 32 40.47 -29.36 1.61
CA ALA A 32 39.08 -28.98 1.42
C ALA A 32 38.92 -28.50 -0.03
N ALA A 33 38.11 -29.20 -0.82
CA ALA A 33 37.86 -28.83 -2.20
C ALA A 33 37.33 -27.39 -2.21
N GLU A 34 37.87 -26.56 -3.12
CA GLU A 34 37.47 -25.17 -3.21
C GLU A 34 35.95 -25.09 -3.44
N PRO A 35 35.23 -24.23 -2.68
CA PRO A 35 33.79 -24.22 -2.71
C PRO A 35 33.29 -23.73 -4.07
N THR A 36 32.32 -24.42 -4.65
CA THR A 36 31.79 -24.05 -5.98
C THR A 36 30.90 -22.82 -5.90
N LEU A 37 30.66 -22.17 -7.05
CA LEU A 37 29.79 -20.99 -7.14
C LEU A 37 28.38 -21.28 -6.62
N GLU A 38 27.86 -22.47 -6.94
CA GLU A 38 26.54 -22.96 -6.53
C GLU A 38 26.47 -23.16 -5.01
N GLN A 39 27.51 -23.73 -4.40
CA GLN A 39 27.61 -23.90 -2.94
C GLN A 39 27.61 -22.54 -2.24
N LEU A 40 28.53 -21.64 -2.62
CA LEU A 40 28.60 -20.29 -2.06
C LEU A 40 27.30 -19.50 -2.26
N TYR A 41 26.62 -19.67 -3.39
CA TYR A 41 25.34 -19.01 -3.66
C TYR A 41 24.21 -19.55 -2.78
N THR A 42 24.11 -20.87 -2.62
CA THR A 42 23.10 -21.52 -1.78
C THR A 42 23.34 -21.31 -0.28
N GLU A 43 24.59 -21.11 0.13
CA GLU A 43 24.98 -20.67 1.47
C GLU A 43 24.71 -19.17 1.73
N GLY A 44 24.24 -18.40 0.73
CA GLY A 44 23.99 -16.96 0.84
C GLY A 44 25.26 -16.10 0.85
N ARG A 45 26.42 -16.66 0.54
CA ARG A 45 27.75 -16.00 0.55
C ARG A 45 27.97 -15.19 -0.74
N HIS A 46 27.00 -14.38 -1.12
CA HIS A 46 26.93 -13.68 -2.40
C HIS A 46 28.15 -12.79 -2.70
N GLY A 47 28.79 -12.21 -1.69
CA GLY A 47 30.04 -11.46 -1.87
C GLY A 47 31.21 -12.34 -2.34
N GLU A 48 31.30 -13.57 -1.84
CA GLU A 48 32.35 -14.53 -2.23
C GLU A 48 32.07 -15.14 -3.61
N VAL A 49 30.79 -15.37 -3.96
CA VAL A 49 30.40 -15.74 -5.33
C VAL A 49 30.87 -14.69 -6.33
N VAL A 50 30.70 -13.39 -6.03
CA VAL A 50 31.14 -12.31 -6.93
C VAL A 50 32.66 -12.30 -7.12
N LEU A 51 33.43 -12.57 -6.06
CA LEU A 51 34.89 -12.65 -6.12
C LEU A 51 35.35 -13.88 -6.92
N LEU A 52 34.87 -15.06 -6.56
CA LEU A 52 35.24 -16.32 -7.22
C LEU A 52 34.82 -16.32 -8.70
N ALA A 53 33.62 -15.84 -9.02
CA ALA A 53 33.18 -15.72 -10.40
C ALA A 53 34.07 -14.77 -11.21
N THR A 54 34.53 -13.67 -10.62
CA THR A 54 35.42 -12.73 -11.30
C THR A 54 36.79 -13.35 -11.57
N ALA A 55 37.37 -14.07 -10.60
CA ALA A 55 38.60 -14.84 -10.81
C ALA A 55 38.45 -15.88 -11.94
N ILE A 56 37.36 -16.65 -11.95
CA ILE A 56 37.08 -17.64 -13.00
C ILE A 56 37.00 -17.00 -14.40
N ILE A 57 36.37 -15.82 -14.51
CA ILE A 57 36.26 -15.07 -15.77
C ILE A 57 37.62 -14.60 -16.26
N ASP A 58 38.45 -14.06 -15.37
CA ASP A 58 39.75 -13.48 -15.70
C ASP A 58 40.80 -14.55 -16.04
N GLU A 59 40.79 -15.70 -15.34
CA GLU A 59 41.72 -16.81 -15.55
C GLU A 59 41.39 -17.65 -16.80
N HIS A 60 40.10 -17.76 -17.17
CA HIS A 60 39.64 -18.70 -18.18
C HIS A 60 38.82 -18.06 -19.34
N PRO A 61 39.24 -16.93 -19.94
CA PRO A 61 38.44 -16.18 -20.91
C PRO A 61 38.07 -16.99 -22.17
N GLY A 62 38.88 -17.98 -22.54
CA GLY A 62 38.59 -18.90 -23.67
C GLY A 62 37.54 -19.99 -23.36
N ARG A 63 37.20 -20.24 -22.09
CA ARG A 63 36.23 -21.28 -21.71
C ARG A 63 34.82 -20.70 -21.69
N ARG A 64 34.26 -20.49 -22.89
CA ARG A 64 32.98 -19.79 -23.12
C ARG A 64 31.86 -20.19 -22.14
N GLU A 65 31.63 -21.48 -21.93
CA GLU A 65 30.58 -21.97 -21.02
C GLU A 65 30.90 -21.74 -19.54
N THR A 66 32.15 -21.91 -19.11
CA THR A 66 32.61 -21.62 -17.74
C THR A 66 32.50 -20.14 -17.42
N VAL A 67 32.82 -19.27 -18.37
CA VAL A 67 32.67 -17.80 -18.26
C VAL A 67 31.18 -17.43 -18.15
N ALA A 68 30.31 -18.02 -18.97
CA ALA A 68 28.87 -17.78 -18.91
C ALA A 68 28.26 -18.21 -17.56
N HIS A 69 28.68 -19.38 -17.06
CA HIS A 69 28.30 -19.90 -15.74
C HIS A 69 28.71 -18.93 -14.62
N ALA A 70 29.98 -18.48 -14.61
CA ALA A 70 30.50 -17.55 -13.62
C ALA A 70 29.79 -16.19 -13.65
N ARG A 71 29.63 -15.60 -14.85
CA ARG A 71 28.87 -14.34 -15.04
C ARG A 71 27.43 -14.47 -14.54
N PHE A 72 26.75 -15.60 -14.78
CA PHE A 72 25.38 -15.83 -14.31
C PHE A 72 25.29 -15.83 -12.78
N PHE A 73 26.12 -16.62 -12.08
CA PHE A 73 26.11 -16.65 -10.61
C PHE A 73 26.52 -15.32 -9.98
N ARG A 74 27.41 -14.57 -10.63
CA ARG A 74 27.75 -13.19 -10.25
C ARG A 74 26.56 -12.24 -10.37
N ALA A 75 25.84 -12.29 -11.49
CA ALA A 75 24.63 -11.50 -11.72
C ALA A 75 23.54 -11.80 -10.67
N MET A 76 23.26 -13.08 -10.43
CA MET A 76 22.30 -13.53 -9.41
C MET A 76 22.72 -13.09 -8.00
N SER A 77 24.01 -13.11 -7.70
CA SER A 77 24.54 -12.65 -6.40
C SER A 77 24.44 -11.15 -6.21
N TRP A 78 24.50 -10.34 -7.27
CA TRP A 78 24.22 -8.90 -7.19
C TRP A 78 22.73 -8.61 -6.99
N LEU A 79 21.84 -9.37 -7.66
CA LEU A 79 20.39 -9.28 -7.46
C LEU A 79 19.98 -9.62 -6.02
N ALA A 80 20.60 -10.65 -5.42
CA ALA A 80 20.31 -11.11 -4.07
C ALA A 80 20.72 -10.12 -2.95
N GLN A 81 21.57 -9.12 -3.24
CA GLN A 81 22.09 -8.18 -2.24
C GLN A 81 21.17 -6.96 -1.99
N ASP A 82 20.04 -6.84 -2.72
CA ASP A 82 18.97 -5.83 -2.59
C ASP A 82 19.41 -4.35 -2.54
N ARG A 83 20.66 -4.06 -2.92
CA ARG A 83 21.16 -2.70 -3.12
C ARG A 83 20.79 -2.28 -4.53
N ARG A 84 20.07 -1.15 -4.67
CA ARG A 84 19.61 -0.61 -5.97
C ARG A 84 20.70 -0.60 -7.07
N ILE A 85 21.95 -0.29 -6.71
CA ILE A 85 23.10 -0.28 -7.64
C ILE A 85 23.48 -1.70 -8.08
N GLU A 86 23.58 -2.64 -7.15
CA GLU A 86 23.93 -4.03 -7.47
C GLU A 86 22.79 -4.72 -8.22
N ARG A 87 21.52 -4.44 -7.88
CA ARG A 87 20.37 -4.92 -8.63
C ARG A 87 20.45 -4.53 -10.11
N ALA A 88 20.65 -3.23 -10.40
CA ALA A 88 20.78 -2.74 -11.78
C ALA A 88 21.99 -3.35 -12.51
N ARG A 89 23.10 -3.60 -11.79
CA ARG A 89 24.27 -4.30 -12.33
C ARG A 89 23.96 -5.77 -12.67
N GLY A 90 23.23 -6.47 -11.79
CA GLY A 90 22.78 -7.84 -12.02
C GLY A 90 21.83 -7.96 -13.22
N GLU A 91 20.84 -7.06 -13.33
CA GLU A 91 19.95 -6.98 -14.49
C GLU A 91 20.69 -6.75 -15.81
N LEU A 92 21.68 -5.84 -15.81
CA LEU A 92 22.52 -5.56 -16.98
C LEU A 92 23.36 -6.79 -17.38
N GLU A 93 23.98 -7.47 -16.41
CA GLU A 93 24.80 -8.66 -16.67
C GLU A 93 23.96 -9.84 -17.19
N LEU A 94 22.71 -10.01 -16.73
CA LEU A 94 21.80 -11.01 -17.29
C LEU A 94 21.43 -10.71 -18.76
N ARG A 95 21.17 -9.44 -19.10
CA ARG A 95 20.91 -9.04 -20.50
C ARG A 95 22.15 -9.19 -21.39
N ALA A 96 23.33 -8.88 -20.85
CA ALA A 96 24.59 -9.12 -21.57
C ALA A 96 24.82 -10.62 -21.81
N LEU A 97 24.51 -11.48 -20.84
CA LEU A 97 24.59 -12.94 -21.00
C LEU A 97 23.63 -13.49 -22.05
N GLU A 98 22.40 -12.97 -22.10
CA GLU A 98 21.41 -13.33 -23.13
C GLU A 98 21.93 -13.00 -24.54
N LEU A 99 22.60 -11.85 -24.72
CA LEU A 99 23.16 -11.41 -26.00
C LEU A 99 24.46 -12.15 -26.38
N ASP A 100 25.42 -12.21 -25.46
CA ASP A 100 26.77 -12.76 -25.69
C ASP A 100 26.76 -14.31 -25.79
N TYR A 101 25.75 -14.97 -25.20
CA TYR A 101 25.68 -16.43 -25.04
C TYR A 101 24.27 -17.02 -25.32
N ALA A 102 23.50 -16.41 -26.23
CA ALA A 102 22.15 -16.86 -26.62
C ALA A 102 22.04 -18.37 -26.96
N ASP A 103 23.12 -18.95 -27.48
CA ASP A 103 23.22 -20.35 -27.89
C ASP A 103 23.55 -21.34 -26.75
N CYS A 104 23.87 -20.86 -25.54
CA CYS A 104 24.15 -21.70 -24.38
C CYS A 104 23.06 -21.63 -23.30
N VAL A 105 23.01 -22.66 -22.45
CA VAL A 105 22.01 -22.80 -21.39
C VAL A 105 22.01 -21.59 -20.44
N TRP A 106 23.18 -21.06 -20.09
CA TRP A 106 23.30 -19.90 -19.18
C TRP A 106 22.76 -18.61 -19.78
N GLY A 107 22.94 -18.36 -21.08
CA GLY A 107 22.35 -17.21 -21.76
C GLY A 107 20.82 -17.30 -21.86
N GLN A 108 20.30 -18.50 -22.15
CA GLN A 108 18.86 -18.76 -22.19
C GLN A 108 18.19 -18.60 -20.82
N ILE A 109 18.83 -19.11 -19.76
CA ILE A 109 18.37 -18.91 -18.38
C ILE A 109 18.45 -17.42 -18.02
N ALA A 110 19.55 -16.73 -18.35
CA ALA A 110 19.73 -15.31 -18.07
C ALA A 110 18.63 -14.44 -18.71
N GLY A 111 18.31 -14.66 -19.99
CA GLY A 111 17.22 -13.97 -20.69
C GLY A 111 15.85 -14.26 -20.10
N ALA A 112 15.59 -15.51 -19.67
CA ALA A 112 14.36 -15.86 -18.97
C ALA A 112 14.22 -15.17 -17.61
N TYR A 113 15.32 -14.97 -16.86
CA TYR A 113 15.33 -14.18 -15.63
C TYR A 113 15.19 -12.68 -15.90
N ALA A 114 15.93 -12.11 -16.86
CA ALA A 114 15.83 -10.70 -17.24
C ALA A 114 14.40 -10.33 -17.70
N SER A 115 13.76 -11.20 -18.49
CA SER A 115 12.37 -11.07 -18.92
C SER A 115 11.37 -11.11 -17.75
N LYS A 116 11.62 -11.93 -16.72
CA LYS A 116 10.79 -11.98 -15.51
C LYS A 116 10.95 -10.72 -14.66
N LEU A 117 12.19 -10.26 -14.43
CA LEU A 117 12.47 -9.03 -13.69
C LEU A 117 11.78 -7.84 -14.34
N PHE A 118 11.94 -7.66 -15.65
CA PHE A 118 11.26 -6.59 -16.41
C PHE A 118 9.73 -6.63 -16.26
N ARG A 119 9.11 -7.82 -16.27
CA ARG A 119 7.66 -7.98 -16.03
C ARG A 119 7.26 -7.64 -14.60
N VAL A 120 8.08 -8.00 -13.61
CA VAL A 120 7.83 -7.64 -12.20
C VAL A 120 7.88 -6.12 -12.03
N ASP A 121 8.90 -5.47 -12.58
CA ASP A 121 9.05 -4.02 -12.49
C ASP A 121 7.90 -3.28 -13.20
N ALA A 122 7.50 -3.74 -14.40
CA ALA A 122 6.33 -3.20 -15.11
C ALA A 122 5.02 -3.38 -14.33
N LEU A 123 4.80 -4.53 -13.68
CA LEU A 123 3.64 -4.77 -12.82
C LEU A 123 3.68 -3.92 -11.54
N GLN A 124 4.86 -3.66 -10.98
CA GLN A 124 5.02 -2.76 -9.84
C GLN A 124 4.70 -1.30 -10.21
N SER A 125 5.15 -0.83 -11.38
CA SER A 125 4.78 0.49 -11.90
C SER A 125 3.27 0.61 -12.11
N ALA A 126 2.64 -0.34 -12.80
CA ALA A 126 1.19 -0.33 -13.03
C ALA A 126 0.37 -0.41 -11.72
N LEU A 127 0.86 -1.15 -10.72
CA LEU A 127 0.23 -1.20 -9.39
C LEU A 127 0.34 0.13 -8.66
N LEU A 128 1.48 0.83 -8.76
CA LEU A 128 1.67 2.16 -8.18
C LEU A 128 0.76 3.20 -8.85
N GLU A 129 0.66 3.18 -10.18
CA GLU A 129 -0.25 4.03 -10.96
C GLU A 129 -1.71 3.83 -10.52
N LEU A 130 -2.21 2.60 -10.53
CA LEU A 130 -3.57 2.27 -10.09
C LEU A 130 -3.84 2.63 -8.62
N THR A 131 -2.82 2.53 -7.76
CA THR A 131 -2.93 2.94 -6.34
C THR A 131 -3.05 4.47 -6.19
N LEU A 132 -2.46 5.24 -7.09
CA LEU A 132 -2.59 6.71 -7.11
C LEU A 132 -3.97 7.12 -7.67
N GLU A 133 -4.40 6.51 -8.77
CA GLU A 133 -5.74 6.73 -9.34
C GLU A 133 -6.86 6.43 -8.32
N LEU A 134 -6.75 5.32 -7.59
CA LEU A 134 -7.72 4.94 -6.57
C LEU A 134 -7.80 5.99 -5.45
N ARG A 135 -6.67 6.51 -4.97
CA ARG A 135 -6.64 7.58 -3.96
C ARG A 135 -7.21 8.91 -4.46
N GLU A 136 -7.01 9.22 -5.74
CA GLU A 136 -7.62 10.40 -6.35
C GLU A 136 -9.15 10.27 -6.40
N LEU A 137 -9.65 9.10 -6.82
CA LEU A 137 -11.08 8.78 -6.82
C LEU A 137 -11.69 8.79 -5.41
N GLU A 138 -11.01 8.26 -4.40
CA GLU A 138 -11.43 8.35 -2.99
C GLU A 138 -11.58 9.82 -2.54
N GLY A 139 -10.63 10.69 -2.91
CA GLY A 139 -10.70 12.14 -2.62
C GLY A 139 -11.84 12.85 -3.36
N GLN A 140 -12.08 12.51 -4.62
CA GLN A 140 -13.21 13.03 -5.41
C GLN A 140 -14.56 12.60 -4.81
N ILE A 141 -14.71 11.33 -4.42
CA ILE A 141 -15.91 10.81 -3.76
C ILE A 141 -16.17 11.56 -2.45
N SER A 142 -15.16 11.70 -1.58
CA SER A 142 -15.31 12.41 -0.30
C SER A 142 -15.71 13.89 -0.49
N THR A 143 -15.26 14.53 -1.58
CA THR A 143 -15.66 15.90 -1.94
C THR A 143 -17.14 15.94 -2.37
N LEU A 144 -17.56 15.03 -3.25
CA LEU A 144 -18.94 14.93 -3.73
C LEU A 144 -19.94 14.57 -2.61
N GLU A 145 -19.54 13.72 -1.66
CA GLU A 145 -20.34 13.41 -0.47
C GLU A 145 -20.57 14.65 0.40
N HIS A 146 -19.55 15.52 0.53
CA HIS A 146 -19.69 16.77 1.27
C HIS A 146 -20.59 17.79 0.53
N GLU A 147 -20.40 17.97 -0.77
CA GLU A 147 -21.25 18.83 -1.62
C GLU A 147 -22.71 18.36 -1.61
N LEU A 148 -22.96 17.05 -1.66
CA LEU A 148 -24.29 16.48 -1.57
C LEU A 148 -24.96 16.81 -0.23
N ALA A 149 -24.26 16.62 0.89
CA ALA A 149 -24.78 16.95 2.22
C ALA A 149 -25.09 18.45 2.38
N GLU A 150 -24.28 19.34 1.79
CA GLU A 150 -24.59 20.77 1.75
C GLU A 150 -25.85 21.07 0.90
N VAL A 151 -26.01 20.41 -0.25
CA VAL A 151 -27.20 20.56 -1.11
C VAL A 151 -28.46 20.08 -0.40
N GLU A 152 -28.41 18.94 0.29
CA GLU A 152 -29.51 18.39 1.07
C GLU A 152 -29.93 19.34 2.21
N ALA A 153 -28.98 19.79 3.04
CA ALA A 153 -29.26 20.76 4.11
C ALA A 153 -29.82 22.10 3.59
N ASN A 154 -29.34 22.57 2.44
CA ASN A 154 -29.90 23.74 1.76
C ASN A 154 -31.31 23.49 1.19
N GLY A 155 -31.65 22.25 0.83
CA GLY A 155 -32.99 21.82 0.46
C GLY A 155 -33.95 21.91 1.65
N GLU A 156 -33.62 21.23 2.75
CA GLU A 156 -34.40 21.27 3.99
C GLU A 156 -34.66 22.70 4.50
N GLN A 157 -33.64 23.56 4.44
CA GLN A 157 -33.78 24.96 4.84
C GLN A 157 -34.73 25.75 3.92
N ARG A 158 -34.76 25.45 2.61
CA ARG A 158 -35.70 26.08 1.66
C ARG A 158 -37.12 25.60 1.89
N ASP A 159 -37.32 24.31 2.14
CA ASP A 159 -38.65 23.74 2.43
C ASP A 159 -39.22 24.29 3.73
N ALA A 160 -38.40 24.42 4.78
CA ALA A 160 -38.78 25.06 6.02
C ALA A 160 -39.20 26.54 5.84
N LYS A 161 -38.47 27.30 5.01
CA LYS A 161 -38.82 28.68 4.65
C LYS A 161 -40.11 28.76 3.83
N LEU A 162 -40.30 27.86 2.87
CA LEU A 162 -41.50 27.80 2.05
C LEU A 162 -42.73 27.52 2.93
N ALA A 163 -42.67 26.49 3.78
CA ALA A 163 -43.74 26.18 4.73
C ALA A 163 -44.03 27.31 5.73
N ALA A 164 -43.05 28.17 6.06
CA ALA A 164 -43.29 29.36 6.88
C ALA A 164 -44.09 30.42 6.10
N VAL A 165 -43.67 30.74 4.87
CA VAL A 165 -44.35 31.69 3.98
C VAL A 165 -45.77 31.23 3.63
N GLU A 166 -46.01 29.93 3.46
CA GLU A 166 -47.35 29.40 3.23
C GLU A 166 -48.30 29.62 4.41
N ARG A 167 -47.81 29.41 5.65
CA ARG A 167 -48.60 29.68 6.86
C ARG A 167 -48.90 31.18 7.01
N GLU A 168 -47.93 32.04 6.73
CA GLU A 168 -48.12 33.51 6.75
C GLU A 168 -49.16 33.95 5.70
N ARG A 169 -49.05 33.47 4.47
CA ARG A 169 -50.03 33.68 3.39
C ARG A 169 -51.45 33.30 3.83
N ASP A 170 -51.61 32.15 4.46
CA ASP A 170 -52.94 31.65 4.84
C ASP A 170 -53.52 32.40 6.06
N GLN A 171 -52.67 32.88 6.97
CA GLN A 171 -53.07 33.84 8.01
C GLN A 171 -53.52 35.19 7.42
N LEU A 172 -52.77 35.74 6.46
CA LEU A 172 -53.11 37.00 5.79
C LEU A 172 -54.42 36.89 4.98
N ARG A 173 -54.68 35.74 4.35
CA ARG A 173 -55.97 35.44 3.70
C ARG A 173 -57.12 35.45 4.70
N ALA A 174 -56.98 34.75 5.83
CA ALA A 174 -58.02 34.74 6.87
C ALA A 174 -58.28 36.15 7.46
N GLN A 175 -57.24 36.97 7.62
CA GLN A 175 -57.39 38.37 8.03
C GLN A 175 -58.12 39.21 6.98
N LEU A 176 -57.80 39.02 5.69
CA LEU A 176 -58.47 39.71 4.59
C LEU A 176 -59.96 39.34 4.51
N ASP A 177 -60.30 38.06 4.61
CA ASP A 177 -61.69 37.59 4.60
C ASP A 177 -62.48 38.16 5.78
N ALA A 178 -61.88 38.18 6.98
CA ALA A 178 -62.48 38.79 8.17
C ALA A 178 -62.69 40.31 8.00
N ALA A 179 -61.71 41.02 7.43
CA ALA A 179 -61.82 42.45 7.15
C ALA A 179 -62.92 42.76 6.11
N GLN A 180 -63.04 41.93 5.06
CA GLN A 180 -64.11 42.05 4.07
C GLN A 180 -65.50 41.78 4.67
N ALA A 181 -65.63 40.80 5.56
CA ALA A 181 -66.88 40.55 6.29
C ALA A 181 -67.25 41.72 7.21
N GLY A 182 -66.25 42.27 7.93
CA GLY A 182 -66.44 43.47 8.76
C GLY A 182 -66.85 44.71 7.96
N ALA A 183 -66.26 44.93 6.78
CA ALA A 183 -66.62 46.01 5.88
C ALA A 183 -68.09 45.92 5.42
N LYS A 184 -68.54 44.73 4.97
CA LYS A 184 -69.94 44.48 4.57
C LYS A 184 -70.93 44.71 5.72
N LEU A 185 -70.55 44.37 6.95
CA LEU A 185 -71.37 44.62 8.14
C LEU A 185 -71.42 46.11 8.52
N ALA A 186 -70.33 46.85 8.31
CA ALA A 186 -70.31 48.30 8.50
C ALA A 186 -71.18 49.00 7.44
N GLU A 187 -71.09 48.58 6.18
CA GLU A 187 -71.89 49.07 5.05
C GLU A 187 -73.40 48.88 5.29
N SER A 188 -73.85 47.68 5.67
CA SER A 188 -75.27 47.45 5.97
C SER A 188 -75.77 48.24 7.18
N ARG A 189 -74.91 48.47 8.17
CA ARG A 189 -75.23 49.30 9.35
C ARG A 189 -75.28 50.80 9.03
N ILE A 190 -74.48 51.27 8.08
CA ILE A 190 -74.58 52.65 7.56
C ILE A 190 -75.94 52.84 6.88
N VAL A 191 -76.32 51.94 5.96
CA VAL A 191 -77.63 52.00 5.27
C VAL A 191 -78.80 52.04 6.28
N ALA A 192 -78.79 51.17 7.29
CA ALA A 192 -79.84 51.16 8.32
C ALA A 192 -79.89 52.50 9.11
N LEU A 193 -78.75 53.08 9.46
CA LEU A 193 -78.70 54.38 10.14
C LEU A 193 -79.13 55.54 9.23
N GLU A 194 -78.87 55.47 7.92
CA GLU A 194 -79.37 56.44 6.94
C GLU A 194 -80.90 56.38 6.82
N GLU A 195 -81.49 55.18 6.81
CA GLU A 195 -82.94 54.97 6.84
C GLU A 195 -83.59 55.51 8.14
N GLU A 196 -83.02 55.19 9.31
CA GLU A 196 -83.47 55.73 10.61
C GLU A 196 -83.43 57.26 10.64
N LEU A 197 -82.35 57.86 10.13
CA LEU A 197 -82.14 59.30 10.11
C LEU A 197 -83.06 60.00 9.11
N ALA A 198 -83.41 59.35 8.00
CA ALA A 198 -84.44 59.83 7.07
C ALA A 198 -85.85 59.81 7.71
N ALA A 199 -86.20 58.74 8.42
CA ALA A 199 -87.47 58.63 9.15
C ALA A 199 -87.59 59.70 10.25
N LEU A 200 -86.53 59.94 11.03
CA LEU A 200 -86.51 60.98 12.05
C LEU A 200 -86.72 62.39 11.46
N LYS A 201 -86.02 62.72 10.36
CA LYS A 201 -86.23 64.00 9.64
C LYS A 201 -87.68 64.18 9.19
N GLN A 202 -88.32 63.12 8.70
CA GLN A 202 -89.72 63.18 8.27
C GLN A 202 -90.68 63.44 9.44
N VAL A 203 -90.40 62.91 10.63
CA VAL A 203 -91.18 63.19 11.86
C VAL A 203 -90.97 64.63 12.32
N ASP A 204 -89.76 65.17 12.24
CA ASP A 204 -89.46 66.55 12.66
C ASP A 204 -90.15 67.57 11.75
N MET A 205 -90.10 67.38 10.42
CA MET A 205 -90.85 68.20 9.46
C MET A 205 -92.38 68.12 9.64
N GLN A 206 -92.90 67.11 10.33
CA GLN A 206 -94.33 67.03 10.67
C GLN A 206 -94.67 67.76 11.99
N ARG A 207 -93.66 68.20 12.75
CA ARG A 207 -93.82 68.89 14.05
C ARG A 207 -93.60 70.40 13.98
N GLU A 208 -92.85 70.87 12.98
CA GLU A 208 -92.69 72.30 12.66
C GLU A 208 -93.43 72.67 11.35
N PRO A 209 -94.73 73.05 11.40
CA PRO A 209 -95.47 73.61 10.28
C PRO A 209 -95.31 75.14 10.11
#